data_AF-A0A6I0EDL1-F1
#
_entry.id   AF-A0A6I0EDL1-F1
#
_cell.length_a   1.000
_cell.length_b   1.000
_cell.length_c   1.000
_cell.angle_alpha   90.00
_cell.angle_beta   90.00
_cell.angle_gamma   90.00
#
_symmetry.space_group_name_H-M   'P 1'
#
loop_
_entity.id
_entity.type
_entity.pdbx_description
1 polymer ?
#
loop_
_entity_poly.entity_id
_entity_poly.type
_entity_poly.pdbx_seq_one_letter_code
_entity_poly.pdbx_strand_id
1 'polypeptide(L)'
;MADVAVMGDAPAAAPAKKPERTVYAAGGGRKFAFSLVFLLLLPFFVSLPPMLFWRISQGHWHGTLGLVVLAAGFTFIMFLVVIELMHSLMTRIELGDTSVKMTLPAGRGPTPIVRYRSHDIPYDQIKAVETRREIYGGSVAPVLLQGARLILKDDSTVKLGYVSEANSDPCFPYPEIAQKLAERAGLQLEHKGNVRRSLQKKYFGLKKEFLAEAAGEVPEAEIDALNKSHRKWVMRLIGLLVGLVVLGIALDIIFPPSSGLPPALTSITKLVMPDSTTASTTATPAKKK
;
A
#
# COMPACT_ATOMS: atom_id res chain seq x y z
N MET A 1 7.71 41.86 -73.14
CA MET A 1 7.34 40.45 -72.91
C MET A 1 7.52 40.21 -71.43
N ALA A 2 6.42 39.92 -70.73
CA ALA A 2 6.31 40.03 -69.28
C ALA A 2 6.71 38.73 -68.56
N ASP A 3 7.47 38.91 -67.47
CA ASP A 3 7.74 37.93 -66.41
C ASP A 3 6.45 37.42 -65.76
N VAL A 4 6.35 36.11 -65.57
CA VAL A 4 5.48 35.51 -64.54
C VAL A 4 6.22 34.35 -63.90
N ALA A 5 6.83 34.61 -62.74
CA ALA A 5 7.35 33.59 -61.83
C ALA A 5 6.17 32.95 -61.08
N VAL A 6 5.99 31.64 -61.24
CA VAL A 6 5.00 30.85 -60.49
C VAL A 6 5.59 30.53 -59.12
N MET A 7 5.12 31.26 -58.09
CA MET A 7 5.32 30.91 -56.69
C MET A 7 4.46 29.68 -56.38
N GLY A 8 5.12 28.53 -56.15
CA GLY A 8 4.47 27.33 -55.64
C GLY A 8 4.12 27.50 -54.16
N ASP A 9 2.84 27.33 -53.83
CA ASP A 9 2.30 27.28 -52.48
C ASP A 9 3.07 26.27 -51.61
N ALA A 10 3.55 26.73 -50.46
CA ALA A 10 4.03 25.85 -49.41
C ALA A 10 2.85 25.09 -48.79
N PRO A 11 2.98 23.77 -48.52
CA PRO A 11 1.89 22.99 -47.96
C PRO A 11 1.54 23.52 -46.56
N ALA A 12 0.29 23.95 -46.39
CA ALA A 12 -0.28 24.35 -45.11
C ALA A 12 -0.07 23.23 -44.08
N ALA A 13 0.58 23.57 -42.97
CA ALA A 13 0.78 22.67 -41.84
C ALA A 13 -0.59 22.13 -41.37
N ALA A 14 -0.68 20.80 -41.26
CA ALA A 14 -1.88 20.13 -40.80
C ALA A 14 -2.34 20.70 -39.43
N PRO A 15 -3.65 20.88 -39.20
CA PRO A 15 -4.15 21.42 -37.93
C PRO A 15 -3.70 20.51 -36.79
N ALA A 16 -2.98 21.09 -35.83
CA ALA A 16 -2.54 20.41 -34.62
C ALA A 16 -3.76 19.76 -33.94
N LYS A 17 -3.78 18.42 -33.91
CA LYS A 17 -4.82 17.63 -33.29
C LYS A 17 -4.93 18.06 -31.83
N LYS A 18 -6.06 18.65 -31.42
CA LYS A 18 -6.28 19.04 -30.03
C LYS A 18 -6.07 17.80 -29.13
N PRO A 19 -5.20 17.87 -28.12
CA PRO A 19 -4.90 16.71 -27.29
C PRO A 19 -6.17 16.29 -26.53
N GLU A 20 -6.59 15.04 -26.72
CA GLU A 20 -7.82 14.50 -26.14
C GLU A 20 -7.77 14.50 -24.61
N ARG A 21 -8.87 14.89 -23.95
CA ARG A 21 -8.98 14.86 -22.49
C ARG A 21 -8.69 13.44 -21.97
N THR A 22 -7.71 13.32 -21.07
CA THR A 22 -7.33 12.02 -20.49
C THR A 22 -7.57 12.02 -18.99
N VAL A 23 -8.21 10.98 -18.46
CA VAL A 23 -8.49 10.84 -17.03
C VAL A 23 -7.81 9.58 -16.49
N TYR A 24 -6.97 9.77 -15.48
CA TYR A 24 -6.32 8.72 -14.72
C TYR A 24 -6.98 8.59 -13.37
N ALA A 25 -7.63 7.44 -13.14
CA ALA A 25 -8.28 7.09 -11.88
C ALA A 25 -8.29 5.58 -11.74
N ALA A 26 -8.38 5.09 -10.50
CA ALA A 26 -8.55 3.67 -10.29
C ALA A 26 -9.88 3.19 -10.89
N GLY A 27 -9.83 2.05 -11.57
CA GLY A 27 -11.01 1.40 -12.15
C GLY A 27 -12.04 0.97 -11.09
N GLY A 28 -13.29 0.82 -11.51
CA GLY A 28 -14.39 0.42 -10.61
C GLY A 28 -14.14 -0.91 -9.88
N GLY A 29 -13.52 -1.88 -10.56
CA GLY A 29 -13.17 -3.16 -9.96
C GLY A 29 -12.20 -3.06 -8.78
N ARG A 30 -11.15 -2.23 -8.88
CA ARG A 30 -10.20 -2.00 -7.78
C ARG A 30 -10.89 -1.35 -6.57
N LYS A 31 -11.71 -0.32 -6.83
CA LYS A 31 -12.49 0.37 -5.79
C LYS A 31 -13.43 -0.59 -5.07
N PHE A 32 -14.15 -1.42 -5.84
CA PHE A 32 -15.06 -2.42 -5.29
C PHE A 32 -14.34 -3.47 -4.46
N ALA A 33 -13.24 -4.04 -4.98
CA ALA A 33 -12.47 -5.07 -4.29
C ALA A 33 -11.93 -4.59 -2.94
N PHE A 34 -11.28 -3.41 -2.90
CA PHE A 34 -10.78 -2.86 -1.64
C PHE A 34 -11.90 -2.46 -0.68
N SER A 35 -13.04 -1.96 -1.18
CA SER A 35 -14.20 -1.65 -0.35
C SER A 35 -14.78 -2.91 0.28
N LEU A 36 -14.93 -3.98 -0.50
CA LEU A 36 -15.45 -5.26 -0.03
C LEU A 36 -14.52 -5.91 1.00
N VAL A 37 -13.21 -5.96 0.71
CA VAL A 37 -12.21 -6.48 1.65
C VAL A 37 -12.22 -5.68 2.95
N PHE A 38 -12.24 -4.34 2.86
CA PHE A 38 -12.31 -3.50 4.05
C PHE A 38 -13.57 -3.77 4.89
N LEU A 39 -14.74 -3.82 4.26
CA LEU A 39 -16.02 -4.08 4.94
C LEU A 39 -16.06 -5.49 5.57
N LEU A 40 -15.47 -6.48 4.93
CA LEU A 40 -15.38 -7.84 5.46
C LEU A 40 -14.47 -7.93 6.69
N LEU A 41 -13.33 -7.22 6.67
CA LEU A 41 -12.35 -7.26 7.76
C LEU A 41 -12.68 -6.32 8.93
N LEU A 42 -13.43 -5.24 8.69
CA LEU A 42 -13.80 -4.24 9.68
C LEU A 42 -14.44 -4.79 10.96
N PRO A 43 -15.47 -5.68 10.94
CA PRO A 43 -16.07 -6.20 12.16
C PRO A 43 -15.06 -6.95 13.04
N PHE A 44 -14.16 -7.72 12.43
CA PHE A 44 -13.09 -8.39 13.16
C PHE A 44 -12.15 -7.37 13.80
N PHE A 45 -11.78 -6.32 13.07
CA PHE A 45 -10.88 -5.29 13.57
C PHE A 45 -11.46 -4.53 14.76
N VAL A 46 -12.73 -4.15 14.68
CA VAL A 46 -13.45 -3.44 15.75
C VAL A 46 -13.65 -4.34 16.98
N SER A 47 -13.80 -5.65 16.79
CA SER A 47 -14.00 -6.60 17.89
C SER A 47 -12.73 -6.95 18.68
N LEU A 48 -11.54 -6.76 18.09
CA LEU A 48 -10.27 -7.14 18.72
C LEU A 48 -9.93 -6.37 20.01
N PRO A 49 -10.04 -5.02 20.09
CA PRO A 49 -9.71 -4.30 21.32
C PRO A 49 -10.58 -4.70 22.51
N PRO A 50 -11.93 -4.80 22.40
CA PRO A 50 -12.76 -5.32 23.49
C PRO A 50 -12.38 -6.74 23.91
N MET A 51 -12.12 -7.63 22.94
CA MET A 51 -11.74 -9.02 23.22
C MET A 51 -10.41 -9.10 23.99
N LEU A 52 -9.40 -8.33 23.57
CA LEU A 52 -8.12 -8.22 24.26
C LEU A 52 -8.28 -7.64 25.67
N PHE A 53 -9.07 -6.57 25.81
CA PHE A 53 -9.34 -5.94 27.11
C PHE A 53 -9.94 -6.94 28.10
N TRP A 54 -11.00 -7.65 27.71
CA TRP A 54 -11.63 -8.66 28.56
C TRP A 54 -10.66 -9.77 28.96
N ARG A 55 -9.90 -10.30 28.01
CA ARG A 55 -8.94 -11.39 28.26
C ARG A 55 -7.85 -10.97 29.25
N ILE A 56 -7.34 -9.75 29.12
CA ILE A 56 -6.33 -9.20 30.04
C ILE A 56 -6.96 -8.94 31.43
N SER A 57 -8.17 -8.36 31.49
CA SER A 57 -8.83 -8.06 32.77
C SER A 57 -9.18 -9.30 33.59
N GLN A 58 -9.37 -10.45 32.94
CA GLN A 58 -9.66 -11.73 33.59
C GLN A 58 -8.40 -12.54 33.93
N GLY A 59 -7.21 -12.02 33.64
CA GLY A 59 -5.94 -12.69 33.94
C GLY A 59 -5.66 -13.92 33.07
N HIS A 60 -6.36 -14.09 31.95
CA HIS A 60 -6.11 -15.18 31.03
C HIS A 60 -4.85 -14.87 30.21
N TRP A 61 -3.67 -15.31 30.64
CA TRP A 61 -2.41 -15.04 29.93
C TRP A 61 -2.06 -16.07 28.86
N HIS A 62 -2.51 -17.31 29.03
CA HIS A 62 -2.27 -18.37 28.06
C HIS A 62 -2.94 -18.03 26.72
N GLY A 63 -2.14 -17.95 25.64
CA GLY A 63 -2.58 -17.56 24.30
C GLY A 63 -2.82 -16.06 24.08
N THR A 64 -2.75 -15.22 25.11
CA THR A 64 -2.98 -13.76 24.99
C THR A 64 -1.84 -13.06 24.28
N LEU A 65 -0.59 -13.47 24.55
CA LEU A 65 0.57 -12.92 23.87
C LEU A 65 0.51 -13.18 22.35
N GLY A 66 0.12 -14.39 21.96
CA GLY A 66 -0.11 -14.72 20.54
C GLY A 66 -1.23 -13.89 19.93
N LEU A 67 -2.33 -13.68 20.66
CA LEU A 67 -3.44 -12.82 20.22
C LEU A 67 -3.01 -11.34 20.06
N VAL A 68 -2.16 -10.81 20.94
CA VAL A 68 -1.61 -9.45 20.83
C VAL A 68 -0.76 -9.32 19.57
N VAL A 69 0.11 -10.29 19.29
CA VAL A 69 0.93 -10.31 18.06
C VAL A 69 0.03 -10.37 16.81
N LEU A 70 -0.99 -11.22 16.83
CA LEU A 70 -1.97 -11.32 15.75
C LEU A 70 -2.73 -10.00 15.56
N ALA A 71 -3.16 -9.36 16.65
CA ALA A 71 -3.86 -8.08 16.60
C ALA A 71 -2.96 -6.97 16.04
N ALA A 72 -1.68 -6.93 16.40
CA ALA A 72 -0.71 -5.99 15.83
C ALA A 72 -0.53 -6.21 14.33
N GLY A 73 -0.35 -7.47 13.89
CA GLY A 73 -0.26 -7.81 12.47
C GLY A 73 -1.54 -7.46 11.70
N PHE A 74 -2.70 -7.76 12.28
CA PHE A 74 -3.98 -7.44 11.67
C PHE A 74 -4.24 -5.93 11.59
N THR A 75 -3.81 -5.17 12.60
CA THR A 75 -3.83 -3.70 12.57
C THR A 75 -2.98 -3.16 11.42
N PHE A 76 -1.79 -3.73 11.21
CA PHE A 76 -0.93 -3.34 10.10
C PHE A 76 -1.59 -3.65 8.74
N ILE A 77 -2.21 -4.82 8.57
CA ILE A 77 -2.95 -5.18 7.35
C ILE A 77 -4.12 -4.23 7.13
N MET A 78 -4.95 -3.99 8.15
CA MET A 78 -6.08 -3.06 8.06
C MET A 78 -5.65 -1.65 7.69
N PHE A 79 -4.54 -1.18 8.25
CA PHE A 79 -3.97 0.12 7.90
C PHE A 79 -3.55 0.18 6.42
N LEU A 80 -2.90 -0.85 5.88
CA LEU A 80 -2.55 -0.93 4.46
C LEU A 80 -3.79 -0.98 3.56
N VAL A 81 -4.81 -1.74 3.94
CA VAL A 81 -6.09 -1.81 3.19
C VAL A 81 -6.76 -0.44 3.15
N VAL A 82 -6.79 0.29 4.27
CA VAL A 82 -7.34 1.65 4.32
C VAL A 82 -6.56 2.60 3.42
N ILE A 83 -5.22 2.52 3.43
CA ILE A 83 -4.36 3.33 2.55
C ILE A 83 -4.70 3.07 1.07
N GLU A 84 -4.77 1.81 0.66
CA GLU A 84 -5.07 1.44 -0.73
C GLU A 84 -6.49 1.82 -1.13
N LEU A 85 -7.46 1.65 -0.23
CA LEU A 85 -8.84 2.07 -0.45
C LEU A 85 -8.94 3.59 -0.65
N MET A 86 -8.34 4.37 0.24
CA MET A 86 -8.29 5.83 0.15
C MET A 86 -7.62 6.27 -1.15
N HIS A 87 -6.47 5.68 -1.49
CA HIS A 87 -5.75 5.95 -2.73
C HIS A 87 -6.61 5.62 -3.96
N SER A 88 -7.29 4.49 -3.96
CA SER A 88 -8.17 4.07 -5.05
C SER A 88 -9.40 4.97 -5.20
N LEU A 89 -9.93 5.52 -4.12
CA LEU A 89 -11.14 6.36 -4.17
C LEU A 89 -10.84 7.82 -4.52
N MET A 90 -9.79 8.38 -3.92
CA MET A 90 -9.53 9.81 -3.92
C MET A 90 -8.54 10.26 -4.99
N THR A 91 -7.57 9.42 -5.37
CA THR A 91 -6.55 9.82 -6.35
C THR A 91 -7.17 9.92 -7.74
N ARG A 92 -7.04 11.10 -8.35
CA ARG A 92 -7.55 11.38 -9.69
C ARG A 92 -6.69 12.43 -10.37
N ILE A 93 -6.32 12.19 -11.63
CA ILE A 93 -5.60 13.16 -12.46
C ILE A 93 -6.35 13.31 -13.77
N GLU A 94 -6.78 14.52 -14.09
CA GLU A 94 -7.43 14.87 -15.34
C GLU A 94 -6.56 15.83 -16.12
N LEU A 95 -6.13 15.39 -17.30
CA LEU A 95 -5.46 16.22 -18.27
C LEU A 95 -6.53 16.88 -19.15
N GLY A 96 -6.90 18.11 -18.82
CA GLY A 96 -7.80 18.94 -19.62
C GLY A 96 -7.07 19.65 -20.77
N ASP A 97 -7.80 20.49 -21.49
CA ASP A 97 -7.28 21.22 -22.65
C ASP A 97 -6.39 22.40 -22.24
N THR A 98 -6.74 23.09 -21.15
CA THR A 98 -6.07 24.32 -20.68
C THR A 98 -5.43 24.18 -19.30
N SER A 99 -5.92 23.25 -18.47
CA SER A 99 -5.38 22.99 -17.14
C SER A 99 -5.35 21.51 -16.81
N VAL A 100 -4.47 21.15 -15.88
CA VAL A 100 -4.47 19.84 -15.23
C VAL A 100 -5.16 19.94 -13.88
N LYS A 101 -6.13 19.05 -13.65
CA LYS A 101 -6.80 18.90 -12.36
C LYS A 101 -6.29 17.63 -11.71
N MET A 102 -5.77 17.73 -10.50
CA MET A 102 -5.26 16.56 -9.79
C MET A 102 -5.65 16.58 -8.32
N THR A 103 -6.08 15.45 -7.82
CA THR A 103 -6.30 15.19 -6.40
C THR A 103 -5.31 14.13 -5.98
N LEU A 104 -4.35 14.52 -5.14
CA LEU A 104 -3.19 13.70 -4.79
C LEU A 104 -3.02 13.63 -3.28
N PRO A 105 -2.42 12.54 -2.75
CA PRO A 105 -2.12 12.44 -1.33
C PRO A 105 -1.09 13.50 -0.91
N ALA A 106 -1.34 14.14 0.23
CA ALA A 106 -0.63 15.32 0.71
C ALA A 106 -0.08 15.10 2.13
N GLY A 107 1.24 15.05 2.27
CA GLY A 107 1.90 15.04 3.57
C GLY A 107 3.30 14.43 3.54
N ARG A 108 3.92 14.31 4.73
CA ARG A 108 5.20 13.62 4.94
C ARG A 108 5.03 12.51 5.98
N GLY A 109 5.78 11.42 5.83
CA GLY A 109 5.75 10.30 6.79
C GLY A 109 4.86 9.13 6.37
N PRO A 110 4.42 8.27 7.31
CA PRO A 110 3.49 7.16 7.06
C PRO A 110 2.00 7.58 7.05
N THR A 111 1.69 8.79 7.52
CA THR A 111 0.35 9.41 7.52
C THR A 111 -0.02 10.41 6.39
N PRO A 112 0.79 10.70 5.33
CA PRO A 112 0.44 11.59 4.22
C PRO A 112 -0.85 11.24 3.49
N ILE A 113 -1.29 9.99 3.60
CA ILE A 113 -2.20 9.37 2.65
C ILE A 113 -3.67 9.53 3.10
N VAL A 114 -3.91 10.06 4.30
CA VAL A 114 -5.27 10.42 4.75
C VAL A 114 -5.66 11.82 4.28
N ARG A 115 -4.68 12.66 3.92
CA ARG A 115 -4.93 14.03 3.47
C ARG A 115 -4.77 14.08 1.97
N TYR A 116 -5.77 14.59 1.27
CA TYR A 116 -5.70 14.82 -0.17
C TYR A 116 -5.73 16.31 -0.44
N ARG A 117 -4.95 16.74 -1.43
CA ARG A 117 -4.99 18.11 -1.92
C ARG A 117 -5.39 18.10 -3.38
N SER A 118 -6.40 18.91 -3.68
CA SER A 118 -6.82 19.16 -5.04
C SER A 118 -6.09 20.39 -5.58
N HIS A 119 -5.61 20.26 -6.81
CA HIS A 119 -4.93 21.30 -7.55
C HIS A 119 -5.61 21.45 -8.92
N ASP A 120 -5.82 22.69 -9.34
CA ASP A 120 -6.19 23.05 -10.71
C ASP A 120 -5.09 23.96 -11.22
N ILE A 121 -4.23 23.43 -12.09
CA ILE A 121 -2.98 24.09 -12.51
C ILE A 121 -3.09 24.36 -14.01
N PRO A 122 -3.21 25.62 -14.43
CA PRO A 122 -3.11 26.01 -15.82
C PRO A 122 -1.73 25.67 -16.41
N TYR A 123 -1.68 25.21 -17.68
CA TYR A 123 -0.41 24.79 -18.30
C TYR A 123 0.61 25.92 -18.43
N ASP A 124 0.14 27.16 -18.60
CA ASP A 124 0.96 28.36 -18.64
C ASP A 124 1.63 28.69 -17.30
N GLN A 125 1.16 28.13 -16.18
CA GLN A 125 1.78 28.31 -14.87
C GLN A 125 2.87 27.28 -14.57
N ILE A 126 3.01 26.26 -15.41
CA ILE A 126 4.05 25.24 -15.26
C ILE A 126 5.37 25.80 -15.79
N LYS A 127 6.40 25.76 -14.94
CA LYS A 127 7.76 26.19 -15.29
C LYS A 127 8.59 25.01 -15.81
N ALA A 128 8.51 23.87 -15.13
CA ALA A 128 9.22 22.66 -15.53
C ALA A 128 8.46 21.41 -15.06
N VAL A 129 8.62 20.32 -15.80
CA VAL A 129 8.17 18.98 -15.41
C VAL A 129 9.40 18.12 -15.19
N GLU A 130 9.54 17.59 -13.98
CA GLU A 130 10.73 16.83 -13.61
C GLU A 130 10.38 15.39 -13.26
N THR A 131 11.21 14.47 -13.74
CA THR A 131 11.24 13.07 -13.30
C THR A 131 12.53 12.77 -12.57
N ARG A 132 12.45 11.87 -11.61
CA ARG A 132 13.61 11.45 -10.83
C ARG A 132 13.49 9.98 -10.44
N ARG A 133 14.57 9.23 -10.59
CA ARG A 133 14.68 7.88 -10.02
C ARG A 133 15.30 7.97 -8.64
N GLU A 134 14.61 7.44 -7.66
CA GLU A 134 15.02 7.44 -6.27
C GLU A 134 15.08 6.01 -5.75
N ILE A 135 16.26 5.62 -5.24
CA ILE A 135 16.44 4.32 -4.59
C ILE A 135 16.09 4.46 -3.12
N TYR A 136 15.11 3.68 -2.66
CA TYR A 136 14.69 3.55 -1.27
C TYR A 136 15.10 2.19 -0.71
N GLY A 137 15.11 2.01 0.61
CA GLY A 137 15.22 0.67 1.23
C GLY A 137 16.55 0.29 1.88
N GLY A 138 17.60 1.11 1.74
CA GLY A 138 18.90 0.79 2.31
C GLY A 138 19.44 -0.55 1.80
N SER A 139 20.10 -1.33 2.65
CA SER A 139 20.73 -2.61 2.30
C SER A 139 19.78 -3.82 2.29
N VAL A 140 18.60 -3.72 2.92
CA VAL A 140 17.78 -4.91 3.25
C VAL A 140 16.69 -5.18 2.21
N ALA A 141 16.07 -4.13 1.64
CA ALA A 141 15.07 -4.28 0.58
C ALA A 141 15.06 -3.03 -0.31
N PRO A 142 16.08 -2.86 -1.17
CA PRO A 142 16.15 -1.67 -1.99
C PRO A 142 15.08 -1.69 -3.08
N VAL A 143 14.26 -0.64 -3.15
CA VAL A 143 13.20 -0.46 -4.15
C VAL A 143 13.52 0.79 -4.95
N LEU A 144 13.58 0.65 -6.27
CA LEU A 144 13.68 1.79 -7.15
C LEU A 144 12.30 2.37 -7.41
N LEU A 145 12.14 3.64 -7.04
CA LEU A 145 10.93 4.42 -7.25
C LEU A 145 11.20 5.52 -8.25
N GLN A 146 10.39 5.61 -9.29
CA GLN A 146 10.38 6.75 -10.19
C GLN A 146 9.32 7.75 -9.71
N GLY A 147 9.77 8.94 -9.34
CA GLY A 147 8.91 10.04 -8.95
C GLY A 147 8.76 11.06 -10.07
N ALA A 148 7.62 11.74 -10.10
CA ALA A 148 7.38 12.88 -10.96
C ALA A 148 6.90 14.08 -10.13
N ARG A 149 7.33 15.29 -10.51
CA ARG A 149 6.90 16.54 -9.89
C ARG A 149 6.79 17.67 -10.91
N LEU A 150 5.89 18.60 -10.64
CA LEU A 150 5.76 19.86 -11.35
C LEU A 150 6.46 20.96 -10.54
N ILE A 151 7.17 21.83 -11.24
CA ILE A 151 7.65 23.11 -10.72
C ILE A 151 6.78 24.18 -11.36
N LEU A 152 6.13 24.97 -10.52
CA LEU A 152 5.30 26.09 -10.95
C LEU A 152 6.17 27.36 -11.10
N LYS A 153 5.65 28.37 -11.80
CA LYS A 153 6.34 29.65 -12.00
C LYS A 153 6.62 30.41 -10.70
N ASP A 154 5.85 30.14 -9.65
CA ASP A 154 6.07 30.65 -8.29
C ASP A 154 7.14 29.87 -7.50
N ASP A 155 7.89 28.99 -8.18
CA ASP A 155 8.86 28.05 -7.61
C ASP A 155 8.28 27.05 -6.60
N SER A 156 6.96 26.98 -6.46
CA SER A 156 6.31 25.95 -5.67
C SER A 156 6.37 24.60 -6.40
N THR A 157 6.34 23.50 -5.63
CA THR A 157 6.45 22.15 -6.19
C THR A 157 5.23 21.32 -5.88
N VAL A 158 4.68 20.67 -6.91
CA VAL A 158 3.55 19.75 -6.79
C VAL A 158 4.04 18.36 -7.15
N LYS A 159 4.03 17.45 -6.17
CA LYS A 159 4.50 16.08 -6.36
C LYS A 159 3.35 15.22 -6.87
N LEU A 160 3.53 14.57 -8.02
CA LEU A 160 2.54 13.63 -8.54
C LEU A 160 2.48 12.37 -7.70
N GLY A 161 3.66 11.82 -7.36
CA GLY A 161 3.78 10.60 -6.59
C GLY A 161 5.03 9.83 -6.95
N TYR A 162 5.07 8.58 -6.52
CA TYR A 162 6.15 7.63 -6.80
C TYR A 162 5.52 6.34 -7.29
N VAL A 163 6.09 5.75 -8.33
CA VAL A 163 5.76 4.39 -8.78
C VAL A 163 7.00 3.52 -8.71
N SER A 164 6.82 2.23 -8.40
CA SER A 164 7.92 1.28 -8.55
C SER A 164 8.19 1.06 -10.04
N GLU A 165 9.45 1.14 -10.45
CA GLU A 165 9.83 0.86 -11.85
C GLU A 165 9.62 -0.63 -12.19
N ALA A 166 9.80 -1.52 -11.21
CA ALA A 166 9.59 -2.95 -11.38
C ALA A 166 8.10 -3.36 -11.40
N ASN A 167 7.21 -2.54 -10.85
CA ASN A 167 5.78 -2.81 -10.80
C ASN A 167 5.01 -1.48 -10.85
N SER A 168 4.89 -0.93 -12.05
CA SER A 168 4.20 0.34 -12.27
C SER A 168 2.69 0.14 -12.13
N ASP A 169 2.03 0.98 -11.33
CA ASP A 169 0.57 0.97 -11.22
C ASP A 169 -0.04 1.44 -12.55
N PRO A 170 -0.76 0.57 -13.29
CA PRO A 170 -1.32 0.94 -14.59
C PRO A 170 -2.41 2.01 -14.48
N CYS A 171 -3.01 2.20 -13.30
CA CYS A 171 -4.00 3.26 -13.07
C CYS A 171 -3.35 4.64 -12.93
N PHE A 172 -2.09 4.68 -12.47
CA PHE A 172 -1.36 5.92 -12.18
C PHE A 172 0.09 5.85 -12.68
N PRO A 173 0.32 5.76 -14.00
CA PRO A 173 1.66 5.75 -14.58
C PRO A 173 2.27 7.17 -14.54
N TYR A 174 2.74 7.61 -13.36
CA TYR A 174 3.26 8.97 -13.18
C TYR A 174 4.32 9.41 -14.20
N PRO A 175 5.24 8.55 -14.69
CA PRO A 175 6.19 8.93 -15.73
C PRO A 175 5.52 9.31 -17.06
N GLU A 176 4.53 8.53 -17.50
CA GLU A 176 3.77 8.80 -18.73
C GLU A 176 2.89 10.05 -18.58
N ILE A 177 2.26 10.20 -17.40
CA ILE A 177 1.47 11.39 -17.07
C ILE A 177 2.37 12.64 -17.12
N ALA A 178 3.58 12.57 -16.58
CA ALA A 178 4.55 13.67 -16.62
C ALA A 178 4.97 14.00 -18.06
N GLN A 179 5.21 13.00 -18.91
CA GLN A 179 5.52 13.21 -20.32
C GLN A 179 4.38 13.93 -21.04
N LYS A 180 3.13 13.45 -20.89
CA LYS A 180 1.96 14.10 -21.50
C LYS A 180 1.74 15.52 -20.98
N LEU A 181 2.04 15.78 -19.71
CA LEU A 181 1.99 17.13 -19.13
C LEU A 181 3.03 18.06 -19.75
N ALA A 182 4.27 17.58 -19.92
CA ALA A 182 5.33 18.36 -20.55
C ALA A 182 4.97 18.70 -22.01
N GLU A 183 4.49 17.70 -22.76
CA GLU A 183 4.04 17.88 -24.15
C GLU A 183 2.90 18.91 -24.26
N ARG A 184 1.89 18.85 -23.36
CA ARG A 184 0.78 19.81 -23.35
C ARG A 184 1.18 21.23 -22.93
N ALA A 185 2.15 21.34 -22.02
CA ALA A 185 2.68 22.62 -21.60
C ALA A 185 3.71 23.21 -22.58
N GLY A 186 4.09 22.47 -23.63
CA GLY A 186 5.15 22.87 -24.56
C GLY A 186 6.54 22.89 -23.91
N LEU A 187 6.73 22.10 -22.84
CA LEU A 187 7.96 22.02 -22.05
C LEU A 187 8.71 20.71 -22.36
N GLN A 188 10.02 20.72 -22.14
CA GLN A 188 10.80 19.48 -22.16
C GLN A 188 10.73 18.79 -20.79
N LEU A 189 10.72 17.45 -20.81
CA LEU A 189 10.77 16.65 -19.59
C LEU A 189 12.20 16.64 -19.04
N GLU A 190 12.41 17.25 -17.88
CA GLU A 190 13.73 17.26 -17.25
C GLU A 190 13.93 15.98 -16.41
N HIS A 191 14.98 15.22 -16.70
CA HIS A 191 15.38 14.09 -15.88
C HIS A 191 16.48 14.51 -14.90
N LYS A 192 16.19 14.54 -13.59
CA LYS A 192 17.15 14.96 -12.55
C LYS A 192 18.06 13.82 -12.04
N GLY A 193 18.21 12.75 -12.84
CA GLY A 193 19.09 11.63 -12.58
C GLY A 193 18.64 10.67 -11.47
N ASN A 194 19.57 9.77 -11.13
CA ASN A 194 19.37 8.66 -10.20
C ASN A 194 19.97 9.00 -8.83
N VAL A 195 19.15 9.07 -7.78
CA VAL A 195 19.64 9.44 -6.44
C VAL A 195 19.25 8.42 -5.39
N ARG A 196 20.21 8.02 -4.57
CA ARG A 196 19.98 7.20 -3.39
C ARG A 196 19.42 8.05 -2.26
N ARG A 197 18.29 7.65 -1.68
CA ARG A 197 17.72 8.31 -0.49
C ARG A 197 17.45 7.30 0.62
N SER A 198 17.95 7.59 1.81
CA SER A 198 17.57 6.85 3.00
C SER A 198 16.09 7.06 3.36
N LEU A 199 15.37 5.95 3.53
CA LEU A 199 13.96 5.93 3.98
C LEU A 199 13.78 6.70 5.29
N GLN A 200 14.69 6.49 6.25
CA GLN A 200 14.62 7.13 7.56
C GLN A 200 14.64 8.66 7.47
N LYS A 201 15.47 9.24 6.59
CA LYS A 201 15.59 10.70 6.42
C LYS A 201 14.35 11.32 5.78
N LYS A 202 13.70 10.63 4.85
CA LYS A 202 12.49 11.12 4.16
C LYS A 202 11.23 10.98 5.01
N TYR A 203 11.08 9.87 5.74
CA TYR A 203 9.88 9.58 6.52
C TYR A 203 9.90 10.21 7.92
N PHE A 204 11.08 10.36 8.54
CA PHE A 204 11.22 10.92 9.90
C PHE A 204 11.79 12.36 9.94
N GLY A 205 12.10 12.97 8.79
CA GLY A 205 12.50 14.39 8.74
C GLY A 205 13.82 14.72 9.45
N LEU A 206 14.68 13.73 9.67
CA LEU A 206 15.95 13.90 10.39
C LEU A 206 16.87 14.90 9.66
N LYS A 207 17.40 15.87 10.42
CA LYS A 207 18.25 16.98 9.94
C LYS A 207 19.51 16.45 9.24
N LYS A 208 20.04 17.26 8.33
CA LYS A 208 21.06 16.91 7.33
C LYS A 208 22.41 16.40 7.87
N GLU A 209 22.71 16.55 9.16
CA GLU A 209 24.08 16.51 9.69
C GLU A 209 24.57 15.14 10.17
N PHE A 210 23.70 14.14 10.44
CA PHE A 210 24.14 12.95 11.19
C PHE A 210 24.61 11.75 10.35
N LEU A 211 24.43 11.75 9.03
CA LEU A 211 24.88 10.65 8.17
C LEU A 211 25.46 11.24 6.88
N ALA A 212 26.79 11.23 6.79
CA ALA A 212 27.51 11.41 5.54
C ALA A 212 27.17 10.23 4.63
N GLU A 213 26.26 10.42 3.67
CA GLU A 213 25.96 9.43 2.65
C GLU A 213 26.26 10.06 1.28
N ALA A 214 27.03 9.33 0.48
CA ALA A 214 27.52 9.76 -0.83
C ALA A 214 26.33 10.11 -1.74
N ALA A 215 26.10 11.40 -1.93
CA ALA A 215 25.21 11.95 -2.93
C ALA A 215 25.86 11.79 -4.32
N GLY A 216 26.00 10.55 -4.78
CA GLY A 216 26.46 10.22 -6.12
C GLY A 216 25.28 9.87 -7.01
N GLU A 217 25.37 10.24 -8.29
CA GLU A 217 24.54 9.62 -9.32
C GLU A 217 24.81 8.11 -9.31
N VAL A 218 23.73 7.33 -9.23
CA VAL A 218 23.86 5.86 -9.24
C VAL A 218 23.88 5.37 -10.70
N PRO A 219 24.90 4.61 -11.12
CA PRO A 219 25.00 4.09 -12.48
C PRO A 219 23.91 3.06 -12.78
N GLU A 220 23.47 2.97 -14.04
CA GLU A 220 22.36 2.09 -14.45
C GLU A 220 22.63 0.60 -14.19
N ALA A 221 23.89 0.16 -14.27
CA ALA A 221 24.26 -1.22 -13.96
C ALA A 221 23.99 -1.60 -12.49
N GLU A 222 24.11 -0.65 -11.56
CA GLU A 222 23.83 -0.88 -10.15
C GLU A 222 22.31 -0.97 -9.90
N ILE A 223 21.51 -0.20 -10.67
CA ILE A 223 20.04 -0.24 -10.64
C ILE A 223 19.51 -1.62 -11.05
N ASP A 224 20.03 -2.22 -12.11
CA ASP A 224 19.60 -3.54 -12.58
C ASP A 224 19.94 -4.65 -11.59
N ALA A 225 21.12 -4.57 -10.96
CA ALA A 225 21.52 -5.48 -9.89
C ALA A 225 20.58 -5.35 -8.68
N LEU A 226 20.17 -4.12 -8.37
CA LEU A 226 19.25 -3.81 -7.28
C LEU A 226 17.87 -4.42 -7.51
N ASN A 227 17.30 -4.26 -8.70
CA ASN A 227 16.01 -4.83 -9.08
C ASN A 227 16.01 -6.36 -9.01
N LYS A 228 17.10 -7.01 -9.45
CA LYS A 228 17.29 -8.47 -9.32
C LYS A 228 17.38 -8.90 -7.86
N SER A 229 18.08 -8.15 -7.01
CA SER A 229 18.20 -8.42 -5.57
C SER A 229 16.85 -8.29 -4.87
N HIS A 230 16.11 -7.22 -5.13
CA HIS A 230 14.77 -6.98 -4.58
C HIS A 230 13.82 -8.14 -4.90
N ARG A 231 13.76 -8.57 -6.18
CA ARG A 231 12.93 -9.70 -6.59
C ARG A 231 13.28 -10.99 -5.83
N LYS A 232 14.57 -11.30 -5.67
CA LYS A 232 15.00 -12.48 -4.90
C LYS A 232 14.56 -12.39 -3.43
N TRP A 233 14.68 -11.22 -2.83
CA TRP A 233 14.28 -10.99 -1.43
C TRP A 233 12.77 -11.15 -1.23
N VAL A 234 11.97 -10.54 -2.12
CA VAL A 234 10.50 -10.68 -2.10
C VAL A 234 10.10 -12.15 -2.24
N MET A 235 10.70 -12.89 -3.18
CA MET A 235 10.41 -14.31 -3.36
C MET A 235 10.79 -15.16 -2.14
N ARG A 236 11.88 -14.82 -1.42
CA ARG A 236 12.25 -15.49 -0.17
C ARG A 236 11.25 -15.22 0.95
N LEU A 237 10.79 -13.98 1.10
CA LEU A 237 9.76 -13.62 2.08
C LEU A 237 8.44 -14.32 1.80
N ILE A 238 8.00 -14.35 0.53
CA ILE A 238 6.81 -15.08 0.11
C ILE A 238 6.98 -16.58 0.40
N GLY A 239 8.12 -17.16 0.05
CA GLY A 239 8.42 -18.57 0.33
C GLY A 239 8.39 -18.90 1.82
N LEU A 240 8.95 -18.04 2.67
CA LEU A 240 8.91 -18.18 4.12
C LEU A 240 7.49 -18.06 4.68
N LEU A 241 6.70 -17.10 4.19
CA LEU A 241 5.29 -16.96 4.57
C LEU A 241 4.47 -18.20 4.19
N VAL A 242 4.62 -18.70 2.97
CA VAL A 242 3.96 -19.93 2.51
C VAL A 242 4.40 -21.11 3.36
N GLY A 243 5.69 -21.23 3.66
CA GLY A 243 6.22 -22.27 4.54
C GLY A 243 5.62 -22.23 5.95
N LEU A 244 5.45 -21.04 6.53
CA LEU A 244 4.79 -20.86 7.83
C LEU A 244 3.31 -21.23 7.79
N VAL A 245 2.59 -20.88 6.72
CA VAL A 245 1.18 -21.24 6.55
C VAL A 245 1.03 -22.76 6.42
N VAL A 246 1.83 -23.40 5.57
CA VAL A 246 1.80 -24.87 5.40
C VAL A 246 2.18 -25.58 6.69
N LEU A 247 3.18 -25.09 7.42
CA LEU A 247 3.56 -25.63 8.72
C LEU A 247 2.43 -25.44 9.75
N GLY A 248 1.78 -24.28 9.77
CA GLY A 248 0.62 -24.02 10.63
C GLY A 248 -0.53 -25.00 10.36
N ILE A 249 -0.88 -25.21 9.08
CA ILE A 249 -1.90 -26.19 8.67
C ILE A 249 -1.48 -27.61 9.07
N ALA A 250 -0.23 -28.00 8.82
CA ALA A 250 0.27 -29.33 9.16
C ALA A 250 0.26 -29.56 10.68
N LEU A 251 0.66 -28.57 11.47
CA LEU A 251 0.61 -28.63 12.94
C LEU A 251 -0.83 -28.72 13.44
N ASP A 252 -1.79 -28.03 12.82
CA ASP A 252 -3.21 -28.12 13.18
C ASP A 252 -3.80 -29.50 12.83
N ILE A 253 -3.32 -30.14 11.76
CA ILE A 253 -3.69 -31.53 11.40
C ILE A 253 -3.07 -32.55 12.35
N ILE A 254 -1.79 -32.36 12.74
CA ILE A 254 -1.05 -33.31 13.59
C ILE A 254 -1.45 -33.16 15.07
N PHE A 255 -1.72 -31.92 15.50
CA PHE A 255 -2.13 -31.57 16.86
C PHE A 255 -3.49 -30.87 16.82
N PRO A 256 -4.56 -31.59 16.44
CA PRO A 256 -5.89 -31.00 16.40
C PRO A 256 -6.24 -30.46 17.80
N PRO A 257 -6.84 -29.26 17.89
CA PRO A 257 -7.21 -28.69 19.18
C PRO A 257 -8.09 -29.70 19.93
N SER A 258 -7.64 -30.12 21.11
CA SER A 258 -8.23 -31.20 21.92
C SER A 258 -9.60 -30.88 22.52
N SER A 259 -10.28 -29.84 22.02
CA SER A 259 -11.64 -29.49 22.44
C SER A 259 -12.36 -28.78 21.29
N GLY A 260 -12.99 -29.58 20.42
CA GLY A 260 -13.97 -29.12 19.43
C GLY A 260 -15.28 -28.62 20.05
N LEU A 261 -15.26 -28.06 21.26
CA LEU A 261 -16.40 -27.42 21.91
C LEU A 261 -15.95 -26.10 22.56
N PRO A 262 -16.62 -24.97 22.31
CA PRO A 262 -16.40 -23.75 23.07
C PRO A 262 -16.56 -24.04 24.58
N PRO A 263 -15.79 -23.38 25.47
CA PRO A 263 -15.85 -23.59 26.93
C PRO A 263 -17.25 -23.31 27.53
N ALA A 264 -18.14 -22.65 26.78
CA ALA A 264 -19.54 -22.49 27.12
C ALA A 264 -20.32 -23.82 27.11
N LEU A 265 -19.96 -24.79 26.27
CA LEU A 265 -20.69 -26.05 26.13
C LEU A 265 -20.23 -27.14 27.11
N THR A 266 -18.95 -27.13 27.52
CA THR A 266 -18.45 -28.03 28.58
C THR A 266 -19.13 -27.79 29.92
N SER A 267 -19.56 -26.55 30.16
CA SER A 267 -20.28 -26.15 31.37
C SER A 267 -21.72 -26.70 31.38
N ILE A 268 -22.37 -26.79 30.21
CA ILE A 268 -23.74 -27.30 30.08
C ILE A 268 -23.76 -28.82 30.18
N THR A 269 -22.80 -29.53 29.59
CA THR A 269 -22.77 -31.01 29.69
C THR A 269 -22.58 -31.49 31.13
N LYS A 270 -21.75 -30.80 31.93
CA LYS A 270 -21.61 -31.06 33.38
C LYS A 270 -22.85 -30.71 34.20
N LEU A 271 -23.70 -29.82 33.71
CA LEU A 271 -24.94 -29.41 34.39
C LEU A 271 -26.12 -30.30 34.00
N VAL A 272 -26.08 -30.91 32.81
CA VAL A 272 -27.13 -31.82 32.28
C VAL A 272 -26.89 -33.28 32.67
N MET A 273 -25.65 -33.68 32.91
CA MET A 273 -25.31 -35.02 33.44
C MET A 273 -24.64 -34.90 34.82
N PRO A 274 -25.40 -34.69 35.91
CA PRO A 274 -24.91 -35.04 37.23
C PRO A 274 -24.80 -36.57 37.31
N ASP A 275 -23.67 -37.05 37.80
CA ASP A 275 -23.40 -38.48 38.03
C ASP A 275 -24.60 -39.16 38.70
N SER A 276 -25.31 -39.99 37.95
CA SER A 276 -26.29 -40.93 38.49
C SER A 276 -25.54 -42.10 39.12
N THR A 277 -24.94 -41.88 40.28
CA THR A 277 -24.48 -42.96 41.16
C THR A 277 -24.96 -42.71 42.58
N THR A 278 -26.27 -42.86 42.79
CA THR A 278 -26.87 -42.99 44.13
C THR A 278 -26.98 -44.46 44.51
N ALA A 279 -26.24 -44.82 45.56
CA ALA A 279 -26.64 -45.62 46.71
C ALA A 279 -27.67 -46.75 46.53
N SER A 280 -27.26 -47.98 46.84
CA SER A 280 -28.14 -49.00 47.43
C SER A 280 -27.56 -49.51 48.74
N THR A 281 -28.10 -49.01 49.84
CA THR A 281 -27.96 -49.55 51.19
C THR A 281 -29.02 -50.65 51.37
N THR A 282 -28.64 -51.87 51.75
CA THR A 282 -29.59 -52.84 52.34
C THR A 282 -28.92 -53.59 53.49
N ALA A 283 -29.61 -53.57 54.62
CA ALA A 283 -29.18 -54.01 55.93
C ALA A 283 -29.37 -55.53 56.18
N THR A 284 -28.62 -55.99 57.18
CA THR A 284 -28.60 -57.27 57.92
C THR A 284 -29.99 -57.82 58.31
N PRO A 285 -30.10 -59.14 58.55
CA PRO A 285 -30.48 -59.55 59.91
C PRO A 285 -29.67 -60.74 60.47
N ALA A 286 -29.57 -60.74 61.79
CA ALA A 286 -28.92 -61.74 62.62
C ALA A 286 -29.68 -63.08 62.68
N LYS A 287 -28.96 -64.18 62.94
CA LYS A 287 -29.52 -65.35 63.63
C LYS A 287 -28.48 -66.05 64.51
N LYS A 288 -28.88 -66.21 65.78
CA LYS A 288 -28.27 -66.98 66.87
C LYS A 288 -28.05 -68.45 66.51
N LYS A 289 -26.92 -69.03 66.91
CA LYS A 289 -26.83 -69.99 68.03
C LYS A 289 -25.38 -70.14 68.47
#